data_AF-A0A5S4HBI0-F1
#
_entry.id   AF-A0A5S4HBI0-F1
#
_cell.length_a   1.000
_cell.length_b   1.000
_cell.length_c   1.000
_cell.angle_alpha   90.00
_cell.angle_beta   90.00
_cell.angle_gamma   90.00
#
_symmetry.space_group_name_H-M   'P 1'
#
loop_
_entity.id
_entity.type
_entity.pdbx_description
1 polymer ?
#
loop_
_entity_poly.entity_id
_entity_poly.type
_entity_poly.pdbx_seq_one_letter_code
_entity_poly.pdbx_strand_id
1 'polypeptide(L)'
;MSTSLMASHDWLVQPWYSQVEVNGADPPTDAMPTAAPMSSSACEGTKLLLFTSGSDLAVHIRAESWTSEPLTGDPCLDIEAATWTLHIPAGRITVADSASADP
;
A
#
# COMPACT_ATOMS: atom_id res chain seq x y z
N MET A 1 -22.77 -13.83 -8.08
CA MET A 1 -21.49 -14.10 -8.81
C MET A 1 -20.50 -14.61 -7.78
N SER A 2 -19.70 -15.63 -8.10
CA SER A 2 -18.69 -16.15 -7.16
C SER A 2 -17.46 -15.24 -7.20
N THR A 3 -17.02 -14.73 -6.06
CA THR A 3 -15.74 -14.02 -5.96
C THR A 3 -14.60 -15.03 -6.08
N SER A 4 -13.59 -14.75 -6.91
CA SER A 4 -12.43 -15.61 -7.11
C SER A 4 -11.15 -14.78 -7.22
N LEU A 5 -10.10 -15.23 -6.54
CA LEU A 5 -8.75 -14.66 -6.61
C LEU A 5 -8.14 -14.99 -7.98
N MET A 6 -7.72 -13.98 -8.73
CA MET A 6 -7.10 -14.12 -10.05
C MET A 6 -5.58 -14.20 -9.98
N ALA A 7 -4.96 -13.35 -9.15
CA ALA A 7 -3.52 -13.25 -9.00
C ALA A 7 -3.17 -12.68 -7.62
N SER A 8 -2.00 -13.07 -7.11
CA SER A 8 -1.41 -12.49 -5.90
C SER A 8 0.07 -12.22 -6.10
N HIS A 9 0.57 -11.19 -5.42
CA HIS A 9 1.99 -10.89 -5.35
C HIS A 9 2.34 -10.44 -3.93
N ASP A 10 3.51 -10.88 -3.46
CA ASP A 10 3.96 -10.70 -2.09
C ASP A 10 5.30 -9.94 -2.09
N TRP A 11 5.40 -8.93 -1.22
CA TRP A 11 6.64 -8.20 -0.94
C TRP A 11 6.96 -8.31 0.56
N LEU A 12 8.25 -8.49 0.86
CA LEU A 12 8.77 -8.29 2.21
C LEU A 12 9.58 -7.00 2.21
N VAL A 13 9.11 -5.99 2.93
CA VAL A 13 9.65 -4.64 2.90
C VAL A 13 10.12 -4.26 4.29
N GLN A 14 11.31 -3.69 4.41
CA GLN A 14 11.78 -3.11 5.66
C GLN A 14 11.43 -1.62 5.67
N PRO A 15 10.44 -1.18 6.47
CA PRO A 15 10.00 0.22 6.43
C PRO A 15 11.16 1.18 6.76
N TRP A 16 11.28 2.25 5.98
CA TRP A 16 12.21 3.34 6.29
C TRP A 16 11.42 4.46 6.99
N TYR A 17 11.89 4.95 8.14
CA TYR A 17 11.11 5.88 8.99
C TYR A 17 9.65 5.42 9.25
N SER A 18 9.45 4.12 9.46
CA SER A 18 8.12 3.52 9.65
C SER A 18 7.14 3.78 8.51
N GLN A 19 7.64 3.83 7.28
CA GLN A 19 6.85 4.11 6.08
C GLN A 19 7.11 3.08 4.98
N VAL A 20 6.04 2.75 4.26
CA VAL A 20 6.07 1.95 3.03
C VAL A 20 5.30 2.68 1.94
N GLU A 21 5.89 2.77 0.74
CA GLU A 21 5.27 3.39 -0.43
C GLU A 21 4.72 2.31 -1.37
N VAL A 22 3.47 2.47 -1.80
CA VAL A 22 2.86 1.75 -2.93
C VAL A 22 2.63 2.74 -4.07
N ASN A 23 3.14 2.42 -5.27
CA ASN A 23 3.14 3.31 -6.42
C ASN A 23 2.51 2.65 -7.66
N GLY A 24 1.65 3.37 -8.38
CA GLY A 24 1.01 2.92 -9.62
C GLY A 24 1.52 3.58 -10.91
N ALA A 25 2.50 4.47 -10.82
CA ALA A 25 3.12 5.17 -11.94
C ALA A 25 4.45 4.52 -12.36
N ASP A 26 4.83 4.73 -13.62
CA ASP A 26 6.12 4.32 -14.19
C ASP A 26 6.63 5.41 -15.15
N PRO A 27 7.71 6.15 -14.82
CA PRO A 27 8.46 6.08 -13.57
C PRO A 27 7.63 6.56 -12.35
N PRO A 28 8.07 6.24 -11.12
CA PRO A 28 7.49 6.80 -9.90
C PRO A 28 7.41 8.33 -9.97
N THR A 29 6.30 8.91 -9.51
CA THR A 29 6.21 10.38 -9.33
C THR A 29 7.01 10.83 -8.10
N ASP A 30 7.45 12.08 -8.04
CA ASP A 30 8.10 12.60 -6.82
C ASP A 30 7.11 13.17 -5.80
N ALA A 31 5.86 13.40 -6.22
CA ALA A 31 4.81 13.95 -5.34
C ALA A 31 4.53 13.00 -4.18
N MET A 32 4.58 13.48 -2.94
CA MET A 32 4.25 12.70 -1.74
C MET A 32 2.83 13.02 -1.26
N PRO A 33 1.99 12.00 -0.95
CA PRO A 33 0.72 12.23 -0.29
C PRO A 33 0.88 12.98 1.03
N THR A 34 0.10 14.05 1.23
CA THR A 34 0.08 14.75 2.52
C THR A 34 -0.72 13.96 3.55
N ALA A 35 -0.06 13.51 4.62
CA ALA A 35 -0.68 12.78 5.71
C ALA A 35 -1.21 13.69 6.83
N ALA A 36 -2.42 13.44 7.30
CA ALA A 36 -2.91 14.08 8.53
C ALA A 36 -2.13 13.56 9.75
N PRO A 37 -1.94 14.37 10.81
CA PRO A 37 -1.29 13.90 12.03
C PRO A 37 -1.97 12.64 12.56
N MET A 38 -1.17 11.65 12.99
CA MET A 38 -1.63 10.37 13.54
C MET A 38 -2.40 9.46 12.57
N SER A 39 -2.40 9.76 11.27
CA SER A 39 -2.95 8.84 10.27
C SER A 39 -2.09 7.57 10.12
N SER A 40 -2.72 6.44 9.84
CA SER A 40 -2.05 5.16 9.53
C SER A 40 -1.65 5.05 8.05
N SER A 41 -2.08 6.00 7.22
CA SER A 41 -1.82 6.03 5.78
C SER A 41 -2.17 7.38 5.16
N ALA A 42 -1.72 7.61 3.92
CA ALA A 42 -2.13 8.72 3.08
C ALA A 42 -2.11 8.32 1.60
N CYS A 43 -3.09 8.75 0.81
CA CYS A 43 -3.21 8.37 -0.60
C CYS A 43 -3.47 9.60 -1.46
N GLU A 44 -2.68 9.77 -2.53
CA GLU A 44 -2.83 10.87 -3.47
C GLU A 44 -2.38 10.44 -4.88
N GLY A 45 -3.26 10.62 -5.87
CA GLY A 45 -2.98 10.28 -7.26
C GLY A 45 -2.57 8.82 -7.45
N THR A 46 -1.29 8.61 -7.79
CA THR A 46 -0.69 7.29 -8.05
C THR A 46 0.11 6.75 -6.88
N LYS A 47 0.05 7.38 -5.69
CA LYS A 47 0.81 6.97 -4.49
C LYS A 47 -0.06 6.74 -3.27
N LEU A 48 0.28 5.69 -2.53
CA LEU A 48 -0.23 5.36 -1.21
C LEU A 48 0.96 5.17 -0.26
N LEU A 49 0.95 5.91 0.85
CA LEU A 49 1.87 5.75 1.98
C LEU A 49 1.16 4.98 3.09
N LEU A 50 1.86 4.00 3.66
CA LEU A 50 1.43 3.22 4.82
C LEU A 50 2.38 3.49 5.99
N PHE A 51 1.85 3.87 7.15
CA PHE A 51 2.64 4.16 8.35
C PHE A 51 2.62 2.95 9.30
N THR A 52 3.76 2.29 9.46
CA THR A 52 3.91 0.98 10.13
C THR A 52 4.17 1.09 11.64
N SER A 53 3.73 2.19 12.26
CA SER A 53 3.69 2.44 13.71
C SER A 53 4.99 2.23 14.53
N GLY A 54 6.16 2.57 13.97
CA GLY A 54 7.38 2.74 14.79
C GLY A 54 8.25 1.50 14.96
N SER A 55 7.89 0.38 14.32
CA SER A 55 8.69 -0.85 14.36
C SER A 55 9.46 -0.98 13.04
N ASP A 56 10.80 -1.02 13.12
CA ASP A 56 11.70 -1.32 12.00
C ASP A 56 11.67 -2.82 11.60
N LEU A 57 10.64 -3.57 12.03
CA LEU A 57 10.43 -4.94 11.58
C LEU A 57 9.96 -4.95 10.13
N ALA A 58 10.42 -5.95 9.39
CA ALA A 58 9.96 -6.18 8.04
C ALA A 58 8.44 -6.41 8.02
N VAL A 59 7.76 -5.72 7.12
CA VAL A 59 6.33 -5.81 6.89
C VAL A 59 6.10 -6.62 5.62
N HIS A 60 5.14 -7.55 5.72
CA HIS A 60 4.69 -8.33 4.58
C HIS A 60 3.52 -7.62 3.90
N ILE A 61 3.66 -7.31 2.62
CA ILE A 61 2.62 -6.67 1.81
C ILE A 61 2.19 -7.65 0.74
N ARG A 62 0.89 -7.93 0.70
CA ARG A 62 0.27 -8.75 -0.33
C ARG A 62 -0.66 -7.89 -1.17
N ALA A 63 -0.51 -7.98 -2.49
CA ALA A 63 -1.51 -7.46 -3.43
C ALA A 63 -2.26 -8.62 -4.07
N GLU A 64 -3.58 -8.47 -4.19
CA GLU A 64 -4.48 -9.47 -4.72
C GLU A 64 -5.40 -8.85 -5.76
N SER A 65 -5.61 -9.55 -6.87
CA SER A 65 -6.58 -9.18 -7.91
C SER A 65 -7.76 -10.12 -7.86
N TRP A 66 -8.97 -9.59 -7.82
CA TRP A 66 -10.21 -10.35 -7.65
C TRP A 66 -11.18 -10.11 -8.81
N THR A 67 -11.99 -11.12 -9.17
CA THR A 67 -13.00 -11.00 -10.25
C THR A 67 -14.20 -10.14 -9.89
N SER A 68 -14.38 -9.87 -8.59
CA SER A 68 -15.45 -9.08 -8.00
C SER A 68 -14.96 -8.53 -6.66
N GLU A 69 -15.83 -7.86 -5.91
CA GLU A 69 -15.50 -7.29 -4.61
C GLU A 69 -14.80 -8.35 -3.71
N PRO A 70 -13.59 -8.05 -3.22
CA PRO A 70 -12.82 -8.98 -2.41
C PRO A 70 -13.54 -9.27 -1.10
N LEU A 71 -13.23 -10.41 -0.50
CA LEU A 71 -13.65 -10.68 0.87
C LEU A 71 -12.82 -9.79 1.79
N THR A 72 -13.29 -8.58 2.05
CA THR A 72 -12.65 -7.65 2.99
C THR A 72 -12.94 -8.08 4.43
N GLY A 73 -11.92 -8.05 5.28
CA GLY A 73 -12.02 -8.40 6.70
C GLY A 73 -11.29 -9.71 6.98
N ASP A 74 -10.12 -9.60 7.59
CA ASP A 74 -9.49 -10.74 8.24
C ASP A 74 -10.12 -10.90 9.64
N PRO A 75 -10.84 -11.99 9.93
CA PRO A 75 -11.46 -12.20 11.24
C PRO A 75 -10.42 -12.33 12.37
N CYS A 76 -9.14 -12.50 12.04
CA CYS A 76 -8.03 -12.55 12.99
C CYS A 76 -7.38 -11.18 13.27
N LEU A 77 -7.81 -10.10 12.60
CA LEU A 77 -7.26 -8.76 12.81
C LEU A 77 -8.30 -7.84 13.46
N ASP A 78 -8.01 -7.36 14.67
CA ASP A 78 -8.81 -6.38 15.43
C ASP A 78 -8.70 -4.94 14.86
N ILE A 79 -8.23 -4.78 13.62
CA ILE A 79 -8.00 -3.48 12.99
C ILE A 79 -9.05 -3.27 11.91
N GLU A 80 -9.81 -2.18 12.03
CA GLU A 80 -10.76 -1.76 11.00
C GLU A 80 -10.03 -1.58 9.67
N ALA A 81 -10.51 -2.26 8.62
CA ALA A 81 -9.94 -2.17 7.29
C ALA A 81 -10.19 -0.76 6.73
N ALA A 82 -9.11 -0.01 6.49
CA ALA A 82 -9.21 1.25 5.77
C ALA A 82 -9.02 1.02 4.27
N THR A 83 -9.78 1.76 3.47
CA THR A 83 -9.85 1.59 2.01
C THR A 83 -9.42 2.87 1.30
N TRP A 84 -8.56 2.73 0.29
CA TRP A 84 -8.14 3.83 -0.59
C TRP A 84 -8.37 3.45 -2.05
N THR A 85 -8.57 4.47 -2.88
CA THR A 85 -8.58 4.32 -4.34
C THR A 85 -7.29 4.88 -4.90
N LEU A 86 -6.46 4.00 -5.48
CA LEU A 86 -5.18 4.34 -6.09
C LEU A 86 -5.30 4.33 -7.62
N HIS A 87 -4.77 5.35 -8.29
CA HIS A 87 -4.72 5.37 -9.75
C HIS A 87 -3.47 4.61 -10.24
N ILE A 88 -3.64 3.63 -11.14
CA ILE A 88 -2.55 2.76 -11.64
C ILE A 88 -2.46 2.85 -13.17
N PRO A 89 -1.97 3.97 -13.73
CA PRO A 89 -1.90 4.16 -15.17
C PRO A 89 -0.86 3.25 -15.85
N ALA A 90 0.17 2.81 -15.11
CA ALA A 90 1.19 1.90 -15.64
C ALA A 90 0.71 0.44 -15.76
N GLY A 91 -0.47 0.10 -15.24
CA GLY A 91 -0.99 -1.26 -15.19
C GLY A 91 -0.22 -2.20 -14.26
N ARG A 92 0.69 -1.66 -13.44
CA ARG A 92 1.46 -2.39 -12.42
C ARG A 92 1.63 -1.53 -11.18
N ILE A 93 1.77 -2.18 -10.03
CA ILE A 93 2.16 -1.52 -8.80
C ILE A 93 3.59 -1.90 -8.41
N THR A 94 4.28 -0.99 -7.74
CA THR A 94 5.54 -1.27 -7.05
C THR A 94 5.40 -0.93 -5.59
N VAL A 95 6.12 -1.66 -4.75
CA VAL A 95 6.17 -1.43 -3.31
C VAL A 95 7.63 -1.22 -2.92
N ALA A 96 7.91 -0.14 -2.19
CA ALA A 96 9.26 0.25 -1.79
C ALA A 96 9.30 0.65 -0.31
N ASP A 97 10.47 0.48 0.31
CA ASP A 97 10.82 1.24 1.50
C ASP A 97 10.83 2.73 1.09
N SER A 98 10.29 3.63 1.90
CA SER A 98 10.02 5.03 1.50
C SER A 98 11.29 5.91 1.34
N ALA A 99 12.38 5.37 0.82
CA ALA A 99 13.59 6.09 0.45
C ALA A 99 13.37 6.93 -0.83
N SER A 100 12.46 7.90 -0.77
CA SER A 100 12.38 9.02 -1.72
C SER A 100 12.55 10.35 -1.00
N ALA A 101 13.42 10.38 0.01
CA ALA A 101 13.99 11.61 0.53
C ALA A 101 15.42 11.72 -0.01
N ASP A 102 15.57 12.36 -1.17
CA ASP A 102 16.85 13.02 -1.49
C ASP A 102 17.09 14.08 -0.39
N PRO A 103 18.31 14.21 0.15
CA PRO A 103 18.64 15.06 1.30
C PRO A 103 18.46 16.57 1.06
#